data_AF-A0A7V9BUS2-F1
#
_entry.id   AF-A0A7V9BUS2-F1
#
_cell.length_a   1.000
_cell.length_b   1.000
_cell.length_c   1.000
_cell.angle_alpha   90.00
_cell.angle_beta   90.00
_cell.angle_gamma   90.00
#
_symmetry.space_group_name_H-M   'P 1'
#
loop_
_entity.id
_entity.type
_entity.pdbx_description
1 polymer ?
#
loop_
_entity_poly.entity_id
_entity_poly.type
_entity_poly.pdbx_seq_one_letter_code
_entity_poly.pdbx_strand_id
1 'polypeptide(L)'
;MVIRARHPLVTPEQLERIHATTDAFRLNRDFVVVPLKSAEDAGREMVMPDGKLLVRPPIPSEFEGWFAGLAERLSRMDLAKVPRRR
;
A
#
# COMPACT_ATOMS: atom_id res chain seq x y z
N MET A 1 -4.72 -23.52 -17.30
CA MET A 1 -3.99 -23.51 -16.02
C MET A 1 -2.73 -22.67 -16.21
N VAL A 2 -2.82 -21.36 -15.95
CA VAL A 2 -1.70 -20.42 -16.21
C VAL A 2 -0.86 -20.31 -14.95
N ILE A 3 0.44 -20.52 -15.12
CA ILE A 3 1.46 -20.63 -14.09
C ILE A 3 1.54 -19.30 -13.32
N ARG A 4 1.11 -19.29 -12.05
CA ARG A 4 1.21 -18.14 -11.14
C ARG A 4 2.70 -17.90 -10.83
N ALA A 5 3.30 -16.90 -11.46
CA ALA A 5 4.67 -16.50 -11.18
C ALA A 5 4.80 -16.10 -9.68
N ARG A 6 5.64 -16.85 -8.94
CA ARG A 6 5.95 -16.62 -7.52
C ARG A 6 7.12 -15.64 -7.36
N HIS A 7 7.00 -14.42 -7.89
CA HIS A 7 8.00 -13.38 -7.60
C HIS A 7 7.53 -12.50 -6.43
N PRO A 8 8.42 -12.11 -5.50
CA PRO A 8 8.11 -11.02 -4.58
C PRO A 8 7.93 -9.76 -5.44
N LEU A 9 6.73 -9.17 -5.40
CA LEU A 9 6.37 -8.08 -6.30
C LEU A 9 6.62 -6.70 -5.71
N VAL A 10 7.03 -6.64 -4.45
CA VAL A 10 7.38 -5.41 -3.76
C VAL A 10 8.83 -5.52 -3.33
N THR A 11 9.67 -4.67 -3.90
CA THR A 11 11.07 -4.54 -3.47
C THR A 11 11.16 -3.78 -2.14
N PRO A 12 12.25 -3.94 -1.37
CA PRO A 12 12.46 -3.14 -0.16
C PRO A 12 12.38 -1.63 -0.42
N GLU A 13 12.92 -1.16 -1.54
CA GLU A 13 12.86 0.26 -1.94
C GLU A 13 11.41 0.73 -2.16
N GLN A 14 10.59 -0.07 -2.85
CA GLN A 14 9.17 0.24 -3.06
C GLN A 14 8.40 0.27 -1.74
N LEU A 15 8.72 -0.65 -0.82
CA LEU A 15 8.12 -0.68 0.51
C LEU A 15 8.48 0.58 1.32
N GLU A 16 9.75 1.00 1.30
CA GLU A 16 10.18 2.23 1.97
C GLU A 16 9.47 3.47 1.40
N ARG A 17 9.30 3.54 0.08
CA ARG A 17 8.58 4.64 -0.59
C ARG A 17 7.10 4.69 -0.20
N ILE A 18 6.44 3.53 -0.10
CA ILE A 18 5.06 3.45 0.40
C ILE A 18 5.01 3.97 1.85
N HIS A 19 5.91 3.50 2.72
CA HIS A 19 5.95 3.94 4.11
C HIS A 19 6.22 5.43 4.26
N ALA A 20 7.17 5.98 3.50
CA ALA A 20 7.45 7.41 3.48
C ALA A 20 6.21 8.23 3.07
N THR A 21 5.45 7.74 2.09
CA THR A 21 4.20 8.38 1.66
C THR A 21 3.14 8.32 2.76
N THR A 22 2.95 7.17 3.42
CA THR A 22 1.98 7.04 4.52
C THR A 22 2.38 7.79 5.78
N ASP A 23 3.69 7.98 6.01
CA ASP A 23 4.23 8.75 7.13
C ASP A 23 3.89 10.24 7.02
N ALA A 24 3.78 10.79 5.80
CA ALA A 24 3.34 12.16 5.58
C ALA A 24 1.91 12.40 6.10
N PHE A 25 1.09 11.34 6.18
CA PHE A 25 -0.24 11.35 6.80
C PHE A 25 -0.20 11.04 8.30
N ARG A 26 0.99 10.95 8.91
CA ARG A 26 1.21 10.63 10.33
C ARG A 26 0.57 9.30 10.76
N LEU A 27 0.44 8.34 9.85
CA LEU A 27 -0.11 7.02 10.17
C LEU A 27 0.92 6.21 10.96
N ASN A 28 0.45 5.37 11.88
CA ASN A 28 1.31 4.38 12.53
C ASN A 28 1.66 3.29 11.51
N ARG A 29 2.95 3.06 11.27
CA ARG A 29 3.46 2.04 10.33
C ARG A 29 2.97 0.62 10.67
N ASP A 30 2.75 0.31 11.95
CA ASP A 30 2.22 -1.00 12.38
C ASP A 30 0.78 -1.25 11.89
N PHE A 31 0.08 -0.18 11.52
CA PHE A 31 -1.28 -0.22 10.96
C PHE A 31 -1.30 -0.08 9.44
N VAL A 32 -0.15 0.03 8.78
CA VAL A 32 -0.02 0.03 7.32
C VAL A 32 0.42 -1.35 6.86
N VAL A 33 -0.50 -2.06 6.21
CA VAL A 33 -0.28 -3.42 5.70
C VAL A 33 0.05 -3.36 4.23
N VAL A 34 1.25 -3.82 3.86
CA VAL A 34 1.71 -3.95 2.46
C VAL A 34 2.01 -5.41 2.16
N PRO A 35 1.12 -6.13 1.44
CA PRO A 35 1.39 -7.51 1.05
C PRO A 35 2.57 -7.59 0.07
N LEU A 36 3.54 -8.45 0.36
CA LEU A 36 4.72 -8.67 -0.51
C LEU A 36 4.43 -9.53 -1.75
N LYS A 37 3.26 -10.18 -1.81
CA LYS A 37 2.83 -11.08 -2.87
C LYS A 37 1.63 -10.49 -3.61
N SER A 38 1.55 -10.70 -4.94
CA SER A 38 0.41 -10.26 -5.76
C SER A 38 -0.84 -10.93 -5.26
N ALA A 39 -1.83 -10.11 -4.94
CA ALA A 39 -3.22 -10.54 -4.88
C ALA A 39 -3.88 -10.27 -6.24
N GLU A 40 -4.97 -10.97 -6.53
CA GLU A 40 -5.82 -10.75 -7.71
C GLU A 40 -6.42 -9.33 -7.74
N ASP A 41 -6.35 -8.59 -6.62
CA ASP A 41 -6.71 -7.17 -6.53
C ASP A 41 -5.50 -6.28 -6.19
N ALA A 42 -4.53 -6.19 -7.10
CA ALA A 42 -3.40 -5.28 -6.96
C ALA A 42 -3.79 -3.83 -7.33
N GLY A 43 -2.96 -2.85 -6.99
CA GLY A 43 -3.16 -1.44 -7.34
C GLY A 43 -4.26 -0.72 -6.56
N ARG A 44 -4.55 -1.13 -5.31
CA ARG A 44 -5.63 -0.55 -4.50
C ARG A 44 -5.23 -0.26 -3.06
N GLU A 45 -5.89 0.74 -2.49
CA GLU A 45 -5.80 1.09 -1.07
C GLU A 45 -7.18 0.96 -0.41
N MET A 46 -7.22 0.46 0.83
CA MET A 46 -8.47 0.29 1.58
C MET A 46 -8.23 0.41 3.08
N VAL A 47 -9.11 1.13 3.77
CA VAL A 47 -9.17 1.07 5.24
C VAL A 47 -10.00 -0.13 5.64
N MET A 48 -9.38 -1.04 6.38
CA MET A 48 -9.98 -2.25 6.89
C MET A 48 -10.87 -1.95 8.12
N PRO A 49 -11.88 -2.78 8.42
CA PRO A 49 -12.74 -2.60 9.59
C PRO A 49 -12.00 -2.58 10.94
N ASP A 50 -10.83 -3.21 11.01
CA ASP A 50 -9.95 -3.23 12.19
C ASP A 50 -9.07 -1.96 12.34
N GLY A 51 -9.27 -0.96 11.48
CA GLY A 51 -8.53 0.30 11.50
C GLY A 51 -7.17 0.24 10.80
N LYS A 52 -6.83 -0.85 10.11
CA LYS A 52 -5.59 -0.91 9.31
C LYS A 52 -5.78 -0.29 7.94
N LEU A 53 -4.74 0.35 7.43
CA LEU A 53 -4.65 0.74 6.03
C LEU A 53 -3.98 -0.39 5.24
N LEU A 54 -4.72 -1.02 4.35
CA LEU A 54 -4.19 -1.98 3.41
C LEU A 54 -3.77 -1.26 2.13
N VAL A 55 -2.48 -1.30 1.79
CA VAL A 55 -1.92 -0.78 0.54
C VAL A 55 -1.45 -1.96 -0.30
N ARG A 56 -2.13 -2.23 -1.41
CA ARG A 56 -1.78 -3.31 -2.33
C ARG A 56 -1.12 -2.71 -3.57
N PRO A 57 0.22 -2.68 -3.64
CA PRO A 57 0.89 -2.22 -4.84
C PRO A 57 0.63 -3.17 -6.02
N PRO A 58 0.67 -2.68 -7.27
CA PRO A 58 0.64 -3.50 -8.48
C PRO A 58 1.98 -4.22 -8.67
N ILE A 59 2.14 -4.87 -9.82
CA ILE A 59 3.41 -5.48 -10.22
C ILE A 59 4.50 -4.41 -10.40
N PRO A 60 5.80 -4.73 -10.27
CA PRO A 60 6.88 -3.73 -10.34
C PRO A 60 6.87 -2.84 -11.58
N SER A 61 6.51 -3.37 -12.75
CA SER A 61 6.45 -2.61 -14.01
C SER A 61 5.35 -1.53 -14.03
N GLU A 62 4.35 -1.63 -13.16
CA GLU A 62 3.23 -0.69 -13.04
C GLU A 62 3.35 0.21 -11.79
N PHE A 63 4.33 -0.09 -10.92
CA PHE A 63 4.47 0.55 -9.62
C PHE A 63 4.61 2.07 -9.73
N GLU A 64 5.48 2.58 -10.61
CA GLU A 64 5.76 4.02 -10.69
C GLU A 64 4.50 4.84 -11.04
N GLY A 65 3.74 4.38 -12.04
CA GLY A 65 2.51 5.06 -12.47
C GLY A 65 1.43 5.04 -11.37
N TRP A 66 1.28 3.90 -10.70
CA TRP A 66 0.36 3.78 -9.57
C TRP A 66 0.79 4.61 -8.35
N PHE A 67 2.08 4.59 -8.03
CA PHE A 67 2.68 5.25 -6.87
C PHE A 67 2.60 6.77 -6.98
N ALA A 68 2.75 7.32 -8.19
CA ALA A 68 2.61 8.76 -8.45
C ALA A 68 1.26 9.32 -7.95
N GLY A 69 0.18 8.52 -8.01
CA GLY A 69 -1.14 8.90 -7.52
C GLY A 69 -1.45 8.49 -6.07
N LEU A 70 -0.55 7.78 -5.38
CA LEU A 70 -0.85 7.18 -4.06
C LEU A 70 -1.21 8.25 -3.02
N ALA A 71 -0.42 9.33 -2.92
CA ALA A 71 -0.69 10.39 -1.96
C ALA A 71 -2.04 11.07 -2.19
N GLU A 72 -2.39 11.33 -3.46
CA GLU A 72 -3.70 11.90 -3.82
C GLU A 72 -4.84 10.98 -3.40
N ARG A 73 -4.73 9.67 -3.69
CA ARG A 73 -5.75 8.69 -3.28
C ARG A 73 -5.90 8.64 -1.77
N LEU A 74 -4.80 8.56 -1.02
CA LEU A 74 -4.83 8.57 0.45
C LEU A 74 -5.48 9.83 1.02
N SER A 75 -5.27 11.00 0.40
CA SER A 75 -5.87 12.26 0.84
C SER A 75 -7.40 12.30 0.72
N ARG A 76 -7.98 11.46 -0.15
CA ARG A 76 -9.43 11.37 -0.38
C ARG A 76 -10.09 10.27 0.46
N MET A 77 -9.31 9.45 1.15
CA MET A 77 -9.81 8.37 1.99
C MET A 77 -10.14 8.86 3.41
N ASP A 78 -11.14 8.25 4.04
CA ASP A 78 -11.37 8.44 5.47
C ASP A 78 -10.32 7.65 6.28
N LEU A 79 -9.21 8.31 6.59
CA LEU A 79 -8.12 7.77 7.39
C LEU A 79 -8.33 7.98 8.90
N ALA A 80 -9.50 8.46 9.36
CA ALA A 80 -9.73 8.74 10.78
C ALA A 80 -9.65 7.47 11.65
N LYS A 81 -9.96 6.32 11.06
CA LYS A 81 -9.91 5.01 11.72
C LYS A 81 -8.50 4.41 11.81
N VAL A 82 -7.53 4.99 11.12
CA VAL A 82 -6.15 4.50 11.11
C VAL A 82 -5.36 5.18 12.24
N PRO A 83 -4.81 4.40 13.20
CA PRO A 83 -4.05 4.97 14.30
C PRO A 83 -2.89 5.85 13.83
N ARG A 84 -2.70 6.96 14.54
CA ARG A 84 -1.63 7.92 14.25
C ARG A 84 -0.37 7.56 15.01
N ARG A 85 0.77 7.89 14.42
CA ARG A 85 2.07 7.88 15.10
C ARG A 85 2.03 8.96 16.20
N ARG A 86 2.21 8.55 17.46
CA ARG A 86 2.35 9.47 18.60
C ARG A 86 3.70 10.15 18.59
#